data_AF-A0A9E6V4K2-F1
#
_entry.id   AF-A0A9E6V4K2-F1
#
_cell.length_a   1.000
_cell.length_b   1.000
_cell.length_c   1.000
_cell.angle_alpha   90.00
_cell.angle_beta   90.00
_cell.angle_gamma   90.00
#
_symmetry.space_group_name_H-M   'P 1'
#
loop_
_entity.id
_entity.type
_entity.pdbx_description
1 polymer ?
#
loop_
_entity_poly.entity_id
_entity_poly.type
_entity_poly.pdbx_seq_one_letter_code
_entity_poly.pdbx_strand_id
1 'polypeptide(L)'
;MKTNATRSCPLPSWAFSLALLLGELAFFVWITRKGVERGIWSDAVGGVLFILLPLVLRAVVCFGSYRASLRTIPSKDRIHRGKLFKFFAIEYAHFCKQTLLQLPFPALWRTKGDRGEHGVDGEVILFQHGYAHSGAVWWRTARELESKGYRVYTIDQPTFAPIDTMADRLALRIQEVLRATGAAKLTLVAHSMGGLIARAYLRRHGEAALTRVITIGSPHHGTHHAVLARGTNGRQMRIGSDWLKQLARERINVPFTSIYSVHDTVISPQSSSHLEGVQNIVLNDIGHVSMPSGAATRGVLLDVLKQTDRTRADAGQQPK
;
A
#
# COMPACT_ATOMS: atom_id res chain seq x y z
N MET A 1 -23.73 -7.91 31.54
CA MET A 1 -22.38 -7.36 31.85
C MET A 1 -21.95 -6.44 30.72
N LYS A 2 -22.01 -5.12 30.92
CA LYS A 2 -21.48 -4.12 29.98
C LYS A 2 -19.97 -4.04 30.18
N THR A 3 -19.19 -4.56 29.24
CA THR A 3 -17.73 -4.41 29.27
C THR A 3 -17.38 -2.98 28.85
N ASN A 4 -16.96 -2.17 29.81
CA ASN A 4 -16.27 -0.90 29.61
C ASN A 4 -14.94 -1.17 28.89
N ALA A 5 -14.96 -1.18 27.56
CA ALA A 5 -13.76 -0.96 26.78
C ALA A 5 -13.63 0.55 26.57
N THR A 6 -12.89 1.21 27.45
CA THR A 6 -12.26 2.49 27.15
C THR A 6 -11.32 2.27 25.98
N ARG A 7 -11.87 2.29 24.76
CA ARG A 7 -11.10 2.23 23.52
C ARG A 7 -10.31 3.53 23.47
N SER A 8 -9.09 3.50 23.97
CA SER A 8 -8.06 4.45 23.57
C SER A 8 -8.09 4.46 22.05
N CYS A 9 -8.52 5.58 21.47
CA CYS A 9 -8.51 5.75 20.02
C CYS A 9 -7.06 5.57 19.60
N PRO A 10 -6.70 4.52 18.84
CA PRO A 10 -5.32 4.34 18.42
C PRO A 10 -4.92 5.60 17.67
N LEU A 11 -3.75 6.16 18.02
CA LEU A 11 -3.21 7.35 17.35
C LEU A 11 -3.34 7.18 15.83
N PRO A 12 -3.89 8.18 15.12
CA PRO A 12 -3.98 8.13 13.67
C PRO A 12 -2.61 7.82 13.05
N SER A 13 -2.59 7.06 11.94
CA SER A 13 -1.35 6.66 11.26
C SER A 13 -0.47 7.86 10.88
N TRP A 14 -1.07 9.01 10.56
CA TRP A 14 -0.36 10.25 10.27
C TRP A 14 0.35 10.83 11.49
N ALA A 15 -0.29 10.80 12.67
CA ALA A 15 0.31 11.32 13.89
C ALA A 15 1.51 10.47 14.31
N PHE A 16 1.38 9.14 14.14
CA PHE A 16 2.50 8.23 14.32
C PHE A 16 3.66 8.51 13.34
N SER A 17 3.34 8.73 12.06
CA SER A 17 4.35 9.02 11.03
C SER A 17 5.04 10.37 11.25
N LEU A 18 4.29 11.39 11.67
CA LEU A 18 4.82 12.70 12.02
C LEU A 18 5.74 12.62 13.24
N ALA A 19 5.35 11.87 14.28
CA ALA A 19 6.19 11.65 15.45
C ALA A 19 7.51 10.95 15.10
N LEU A 20 7.48 9.96 14.20
CA LEU A 20 8.70 9.31 13.69
C LEU A 20 9.60 10.30 12.95
N LEU A 21 9.03 11.13 12.07
CA LEU A 21 9.79 12.15 11.33
C LEU A 21 10.41 13.19 12.26
N LEU A 22 9.66 13.69 13.24
CA LEU A 22 10.17 14.65 14.22
C LEU A 22 11.25 14.03 15.11
N GLY A 23 11.08 12.78 15.53
CA GLY A 23 12.09 12.04 16.29
C GLY A 23 13.39 11.83 15.49
N GLU A 24 13.27 11.49 14.20
CA GLU A 24 14.42 11.39 13.29
C GLU A 24 15.14 12.74 13.14
N LEU A 25 14.39 13.82 12.90
CA LEU A 25 14.95 15.17 12.79
C LEU A 25 15.66 15.57 14.08
N ALA A 26 15.05 15.35 15.24
CA ALA A 26 15.66 15.63 16.53
C ALA A 26 16.96 14.84 16.76
N PHE A 27 16.98 13.56 16.37
CA PHE A 27 18.17 12.71 16.45
C PHE A 27 19.31 13.25 15.58
N PHE A 28 19.01 13.65 14.33
CA PHE A 28 20.03 14.18 13.43
C PHE A 28 20.48 15.60 13.80
N VAL A 29 19.62 16.43 14.37
CA VAL A 29 20.04 17.70 14.99
C VAL A 29 20.98 17.43 16.15
N TRP A 30 20.64 16.47 17.02
CA TRP A 30 21.47 16.15 18.19
C TRP A 30 22.85 15.64 17.80
N ILE A 31 22.93 14.70 16.84
CA ILE A 31 24.22 14.11 16.45
C ILE A 31 25.13 15.13 15.75
N THR A 32 24.58 15.99 14.88
CA THR A 32 25.38 17.02 14.19
C THR A 32 25.86 18.09 15.13
N ARG A 33 24.99 18.57 16.04
CA ARG A 33 25.39 19.51 17.10
C ARG A 33 26.47 18.94 18.00
N LYS A 34 26.35 17.67 18.43
CA LYS A 34 27.39 17.04 19.26
C LYS A 34 28.72 16.87 18.52
N GLY A 35 28.70 16.63 17.21
CA GLY A 35 29.91 16.60 16.42
C GLY A 35 30.59 17.97 16.31
N VAL A 36 29.81 19.03 16.14
CA VAL A 36 30.31 20.42 16.12
C VAL A 36 30.86 20.85 17.49
N GLU A 37 30.10 20.62 18.58
CA GLU A 37 30.51 20.95 19.95
C GLU A 37 31.82 20.25 20.36
N ARG A 38 32.09 19.06 19.80
CA ARG A 38 33.32 18.29 20.06
C ARG A 38 34.46 18.63 19.11
N GLY A 39 34.29 19.59 18.21
CA GLY A 39 35.30 19.97 17.22
C GLY A 39 35.56 18.92 16.14
N ILE A 40 34.66 17.94 15.98
CA ILE A 40 34.77 16.90 14.93
C ILE A 40 34.46 17.50 13.56
N TRP A 41 33.49 18.43 13.52
CA TRP A 41 33.01 19.08 12.29
C TRP A 41 32.92 20.59 12.49
N SER A 42 33.10 21.36 11.41
CA SER A 42 32.70 22.78 11.38
C SER A 42 31.18 22.91 11.32
N ASP A 43 30.64 24.10 11.62
CA ASP A 43 29.21 24.39 11.51
C ASP A 43 28.65 24.08 10.12
N ALA A 44 29.39 24.46 9.07
CA ALA A 44 29.00 24.20 7.68
C ALA A 44 28.88 22.69 7.40
N VAL A 45 29.85 21.90 7.86
CA VAL A 45 29.82 20.44 7.70
C VAL A 45 28.68 19.83 8.51
N GLY A 46 28.44 20.30 9.73
CA GLY A 46 27.31 19.86 10.55
C GLY A 46 25.96 20.10 9.88
N GLY A 47 25.77 21.28 9.27
CA GLY A 47 24.57 21.63 8.50
C GLY A 47 24.34 20.73 7.28
N VAL A 48 25.41 20.45 6.53
CA VAL A 48 25.34 19.52 5.38
C VAL A 48 24.98 18.10 5.84
N LEU A 49 25.60 17.60 6.91
CA LEU A 49 25.33 16.27 7.44
C LEU A 49 23.90 16.13 7.97
N PHE A 50 23.33 17.19 8.57
CA PHE A 50 21.94 17.19 9.03
C PHE A 50 20.96 16.92 7.89
N ILE A 51 21.25 17.43 6.69
CA ILE A 51 20.42 17.20 5.49
C ILE A 51 20.73 15.83 4.87
N LEU A 52 22.01 15.47 4.75
CA LEU A 52 22.42 14.27 4.02
C LEU A 52 22.18 12.96 4.78
N LEU A 53 22.39 12.92 6.09
CA LEU A 53 22.30 11.67 6.85
C LEU A 53 20.91 11.01 6.85
N PRO A 54 19.79 11.74 7.01
CA PRO A 54 18.45 11.16 6.86
C PRO A 54 18.19 10.58 5.46
N LEU A 55 18.75 11.20 4.42
CA LEU A 55 18.64 10.74 3.04
C LEU A 55 19.47 9.46 2.82
N VAL A 56 20.70 9.42 3.35
CA VAL A 56 21.55 8.22 3.33
C VAL A 56 20.90 7.07 4.10
N LEU A 57 20.31 7.33 5.28
CA LEU A 57 19.60 6.32 6.06
C LEU A 57 18.49 5.65 5.23
N ARG A 58 17.70 6.46 4.51
CA ARG A 58 16.65 5.95 3.61
C ARG A 58 17.23 5.12 2.47
N ALA A 59 18.35 5.53 1.89
CA ALA A 59 19.02 4.78 0.83
C ALA A 59 19.50 3.41 1.35
N VAL A 60 20.09 3.38 2.55
CA VAL A 60 20.52 2.15 3.23
C VAL A 60 19.33 1.22 3.49
N VAL A 61 18.20 1.73 3.98
CA VAL A 61 16.98 0.93 4.20
C VAL A 61 16.47 0.35 2.88
N CYS A 62 16.36 1.17 1.83
CA CYS A 62 15.90 0.73 0.50
C CYS A 62 16.82 -0.35 -0.09
N PHE A 63 18.14 -0.15 -0.01
CA PHE A 63 19.12 -1.11 -0.51
C PHE A 63 19.14 -2.40 0.32
N GLY A 64 19.07 -2.28 1.65
CA GLY A 64 19.00 -3.43 2.57
C GLY A 64 17.78 -4.31 2.31
N SER A 65 16.63 -3.69 2.06
CA SER A 65 15.38 -4.38 1.68
C SER A 65 15.56 -5.21 0.38
N TYR A 66 16.11 -4.60 -0.67
CA TYR A 66 16.44 -5.31 -1.91
C TYR A 66 17.47 -6.44 -1.69
N ARG A 67 18.53 -6.16 -0.93
CA ARG A 67 19.56 -7.16 -0.60
C ARG A 67 18.97 -8.38 0.11
N ALA A 68 17.98 -8.18 0.99
CA ALA A 68 17.28 -9.25 1.66
C ALA A 68 16.39 -10.05 0.68
N SER A 69 15.68 -9.35 -0.23
CA SER A 69 14.79 -10.00 -1.20
C SER A 69 15.54 -10.82 -2.28
N LEU A 70 16.80 -10.48 -2.59
CA LEU A 70 17.64 -11.25 -3.53
C LEU A 70 17.82 -12.72 -3.15
N ARG A 71 17.60 -13.09 -1.89
CA ARG A 71 17.68 -14.49 -1.43
C ARG A 71 16.57 -15.35 -2.03
N THR A 72 15.44 -14.76 -2.39
CA THR A 72 14.27 -15.48 -2.92
C THR A 72 14.04 -15.27 -4.41
N ILE A 73 14.74 -14.30 -5.02
CA ILE A 73 14.64 -14.02 -6.46
C ILE A 73 15.60 -14.96 -7.21
N PRO A 74 15.08 -15.85 -8.10
CA PRO A 74 15.92 -16.71 -8.93
C PRO A 74 16.94 -15.89 -9.73
N SER A 75 18.14 -16.42 -9.97
CA SER A 75 19.22 -15.70 -10.64
C SER A 75 18.82 -15.15 -12.03
N LYS A 76 18.03 -15.93 -12.78
CA LYS A 76 17.48 -15.57 -14.10
C LYS A 76 16.50 -14.39 -14.06
N ASP A 77 15.85 -14.18 -12.92
CA ASP A 77 14.82 -13.16 -12.71
C ASP A 77 15.38 -11.96 -11.93
N ARG A 78 16.71 -11.83 -11.81
CA ARG A 78 17.34 -10.67 -11.16
C ARG A 78 17.36 -9.48 -12.11
N ILE A 79 17.17 -8.29 -11.56
CA ILE A 79 17.29 -7.03 -12.28
C ILE A 79 18.62 -6.97 -13.02
N HIS A 80 18.55 -6.71 -14.32
CA HIS A 80 19.72 -6.52 -15.15
C HIS A 80 20.58 -5.36 -14.64
N ARG A 81 21.92 -5.50 -14.65
CA ARG A 81 22.85 -4.49 -14.09
C ARG A 81 22.63 -3.10 -14.67
N GLY A 82 22.34 -3.00 -15.98
CA GLY A 82 22.04 -1.73 -16.66
C GLY A 82 20.72 -1.05 -16.22
N LYS A 83 19.80 -1.78 -15.57
CA LYS A 83 18.53 -1.24 -15.05
C LYS A 83 18.57 -0.97 -13.54
N LEU A 84 19.59 -1.47 -12.83
CA LEU A 84 19.66 -1.44 -11.38
C LEU A 84 19.63 -0.01 -10.82
N PHE A 85 20.37 0.91 -11.43
CA PHE A 85 20.36 2.32 -11.03
C PHE A 85 18.96 2.93 -11.16
N LYS A 86 18.29 2.74 -12.30
CA LYS A 86 16.94 3.26 -12.54
C LYS A 86 15.94 2.69 -11.54
N PHE A 87 16.00 1.38 -11.29
CA PHE A 87 15.16 0.71 -10.30
C PHE A 87 15.30 1.35 -8.91
N PHE A 88 16.54 1.48 -8.43
CA PHE A 88 16.79 2.05 -7.11
C PHE A 88 16.47 3.54 -7.04
N ALA A 89 16.76 4.32 -8.08
CA ALA A 89 16.41 5.73 -8.12
C ALA A 89 14.90 5.94 -7.98
N ILE A 90 14.09 5.11 -8.65
CA ILE A 90 12.63 5.16 -8.56
C ILE A 90 12.14 4.74 -7.17
N GLU A 91 12.59 3.60 -6.65
CA GLU A 91 12.19 3.12 -5.32
C GLU A 91 12.58 4.12 -4.23
N TYR A 92 13.82 4.62 -4.26
CA TYR A 92 14.33 5.60 -3.32
C TYR A 92 13.56 6.92 -3.37
N ALA A 93 13.29 7.46 -4.58
CA ALA A 93 12.51 8.69 -4.73
C ALA A 93 11.09 8.53 -4.16
N HIS A 94 10.45 7.37 -4.40
CA HIS A 94 9.14 7.07 -3.80
C HIS A 94 9.22 6.93 -2.27
N PHE A 95 10.25 6.27 -1.75
CA PHE A 95 10.44 6.10 -0.31
C PHE A 95 10.66 7.44 0.40
N CYS A 96 11.50 8.32 -0.16
CA CYS A 96 11.68 9.69 0.33
C CYS A 96 10.37 10.48 0.31
N LYS A 97 9.67 10.51 -0.84
CA LYS A 97 8.39 11.22 -0.97
C LYS A 97 7.36 10.72 0.05
N GLN A 98 7.26 9.40 0.24
CA GLN A 98 6.29 8.81 1.16
C GLN A 98 6.61 9.19 2.61
N THR A 99 7.83 8.95 3.05
CA THR A 99 8.24 9.15 4.45
C THR A 99 8.38 10.62 4.85
N LEU A 100 8.77 11.50 3.93
CA LEU A 100 8.98 12.92 4.22
C LEU A 100 7.72 13.76 4.00
N LEU A 101 6.84 13.37 3.07
CA LEU A 101 5.74 14.24 2.63
C LEU A 101 4.35 13.59 2.74
N GLN A 102 4.19 12.34 2.31
CA GLN A 102 2.84 11.76 2.18
C GLN A 102 2.31 11.23 3.51
N LEU A 103 3.11 10.47 4.25
CA LEU A 103 2.68 9.83 5.49
C LEU A 103 2.51 10.80 6.66
N PRO A 104 3.39 11.81 6.87
CA PRO A 104 3.19 12.79 7.94
C PRO A 104 2.06 13.78 7.64
N PHE A 105 1.77 14.04 6.36
CA PHE A 105 0.84 15.10 5.93
C PHE A 105 -0.24 14.61 4.95
N PRO A 106 -0.99 13.52 5.24
CA PRO A 106 -1.91 12.91 4.27
C PRO A 106 -3.06 13.82 3.86
N ALA A 107 -3.41 14.83 4.67
CA ALA A 107 -4.44 15.81 4.35
C ALA A 107 -4.17 16.55 3.02
N LEU A 108 -2.88 16.75 2.66
CA LEU A 108 -2.48 17.41 1.41
C LEU A 108 -2.68 16.53 0.16
N TRP A 109 -2.97 15.24 0.35
CA TRP A 109 -2.97 14.22 -0.71
C TRP A 109 -4.32 13.54 -0.88
N ARG A 110 -5.38 14.10 -0.28
CA ARG A 110 -6.75 13.58 -0.39
C ARG A 110 -7.22 13.56 -1.83
N THR A 111 -8.01 12.56 -2.18
CA THR A 111 -8.71 12.49 -3.46
C THR A 111 -9.86 13.51 -3.47
N LYS A 112 -10.42 13.78 -4.65
CA LYS A 112 -11.66 14.55 -4.78
C LYS A 112 -12.78 13.88 -3.98
N GLY A 113 -12.95 12.56 -4.11
CA GLY A 113 -13.95 11.81 -3.35
C GLY A 113 -13.78 11.93 -1.83
N ASP A 114 -12.55 11.91 -1.31
CA ASP A 114 -12.28 12.11 0.12
C ASP A 114 -12.58 13.53 0.61
N ARG A 115 -12.65 14.52 -0.30
CA ARG A 115 -13.11 15.89 -0.01
C ARG A 115 -14.62 16.07 -0.21
N GLY A 116 -15.34 15.03 -0.62
CA GLY A 116 -16.76 15.12 -1.00
C GLY A 116 -16.98 15.74 -2.38
N GLU A 117 -15.92 15.90 -3.17
CA GLU A 117 -15.98 16.35 -4.55
C GLU A 117 -16.07 15.11 -5.45
N HIS A 118 -17.25 14.78 -5.97
CA HIS A 118 -17.37 13.67 -6.91
C HIS A 118 -18.42 13.97 -7.98
N GLY A 119 -18.12 13.57 -9.21
CA GLY A 119 -19.13 13.55 -10.27
C GLY A 119 -20.28 12.60 -9.93
N VAL A 120 -21.38 12.74 -10.66
CA VAL A 120 -22.54 11.85 -10.54
C VAL A 120 -22.32 10.52 -11.27
N ASP A 121 -21.54 10.56 -12.35
CA ASP A 121 -21.27 9.42 -13.23
C ASP A 121 -19.85 8.86 -13.03
N GLY A 122 -19.65 7.58 -13.37
CA GLY A 122 -18.35 6.91 -13.37
C GLY A 122 -18.19 5.81 -12.31
N GLU A 123 -17.32 4.84 -12.60
CA GLU A 123 -17.05 3.73 -11.68
C GLU A 123 -16.41 4.24 -10.38
N VAL A 124 -16.92 3.74 -9.26
CA VAL A 124 -16.42 4.07 -7.92
C VAL A 124 -15.27 3.14 -7.56
N ILE A 125 -14.13 3.72 -7.19
CA ILE A 125 -12.93 3.00 -6.76
C ILE A 125 -12.60 3.38 -5.32
N LEU A 126 -12.42 2.37 -4.47
CA LEU A 126 -11.89 2.54 -3.11
C LEU A 126 -10.47 1.98 -3.04
N PHE A 127 -9.52 2.82 -2.64
CA PHE A 127 -8.13 2.44 -2.42
C PHE A 127 -7.85 2.11 -0.95
N GLN A 128 -7.29 0.92 -0.71
CA GLN A 128 -6.85 0.42 0.59
C GLN A 128 -5.32 0.34 0.63
N HIS A 129 -4.69 1.10 1.54
CA HIS A 129 -3.24 1.10 1.72
C HIS A 129 -2.72 -0.12 2.51
N GLY A 130 -1.40 -0.28 2.55
CA GLY A 130 -0.70 -1.35 3.25
C GLY A 130 -0.29 -1.04 4.70
N TYR A 131 0.61 -1.86 5.24
CA TYR A 131 1.13 -1.74 6.60
C TYR A 131 1.79 -0.37 6.83
N ALA A 132 1.45 0.30 7.94
CA ALA A 132 2.00 1.59 8.35
C ALA A 132 2.02 2.70 7.25
N HIS A 133 1.03 2.68 6.36
CA HIS A 133 0.84 3.69 5.31
C HIS A 133 -0.47 4.47 5.50
N SER A 134 -0.82 5.29 4.51
CA SER A 134 -2.09 6.02 4.39
C SER A 134 -2.55 6.07 2.93
N GLY A 135 -3.77 6.54 2.69
CA GLY A 135 -4.33 6.77 1.36
C GLY A 135 -3.47 7.68 0.47
N ALA A 136 -2.62 8.52 1.06
CA ALA A 136 -1.74 9.45 0.36
C ALA A 136 -0.78 8.76 -0.64
N VAL A 137 -0.42 7.50 -0.41
CA VAL A 137 0.45 6.74 -1.33
C VAL A 137 -0.15 6.53 -2.71
N TRP A 138 -1.48 6.67 -2.85
CA TRP A 138 -2.20 6.49 -4.10
C TRP A 138 -2.31 7.78 -4.92
N TRP A 139 -1.91 8.93 -4.38
CA TRP A 139 -2.23 10.25 -4.93
C TRP A 139 -2.03 10.38 -6.45
N ARG A 140 -0.90 9.91 -6.99
CA ARG A 140 -0.64 10.05 -8.44
C ARG A 140 -1.55 9.15 -9.27
N THR A 141 -1.88 7.98 -8.76
CA THR A 141 -2.84 7.04 -9.35
C THR A 141 -4.27 7.55 -9.24
N ALA A 142 -4.67 8.06 -8.08
CA ALA A 142 -5.96 8.66 -7.88
C ALA A 142 -6.19 9.84 -8.84
N ARG A 143 -5.23 10.76 -8.95
CA ARG A 143 -5.36 11.93 -9.86
C ARG A 143 -5.54 11.55 -11.32
N GLU A 144 -4.85 10.52 -11.80
CA GLU A 144 -4.98 10.06 -13.18
C GLU A 144 -6.30 9.32 -13.42
N LEU A 145 -6.81 8.60 -12.42
CA LEU A 145 -8.13 7.98 -12.49
C LEU A 145 -9.24 9.05 -12.46
N GLU A 146 -9.13 10.04 -11.59
CA GLU A 146 -10.07 11.16 -11.53
C GLU A 146 -10.09 11.98 -12.83
N SER A 147 -8.93 12.17 -13.49
CA SER A 147 -8.89 12.84 -14.79
C SER A 147 -9.50 12.02 -15.93
N LYS A 148 -9.75 10.73 -15.70
CA LYS A 148 -10.44 9.80 -16.61
C LYS A 148 -11.91 9.55 -16.21
N GLY A 149 -12.43 10.29 -15.22
CA GLY A 149 -13.84 10.21 -14.81
C GLY A 149 -14.15 9.16 -13.74
N TYR A 150 -13.15 8.45 -13.20
CA TYR A 150 -13.38 7.56 -12.06
C TYR A 150 -13.62 8.35 -10.76
N ARG A 151 -14.49 7.83 -9.90
CA ARG A 151 -14.81 8.41 -8.60
C ARG A 151 -13.97 7.73 -7.52
N VAL A 152 -12.91 8.39 -7.07
CA VAL A 152 -11.86 7.76 -6.28
C VAL A 152 -11.94 8.16 -4.81
N TYR A 153 -11.92 7.15 -3.93
CA TYR A 153 -11.91 7.30 -2.48
C TYR A 153 -10.73 6.52 -1.88
N THR A 154 -10.32 6.89 -0.67
CA THR A 154 -9.34 6.13 0.10
C THR A 154 -9.88 5.77 1.49
N ILE A 155 -9.16 4.86 2.16
CA ILE A 155 -9.38 4.54 3.57
C ILE A 155 -8.05 4.51 4.31
N ASP A 156 -8.00 5.17 5.47
CA ASP A 156 -6.90 5.06 6.42
C ASP A 156 -7.23 4.05 7.54
N GLN A 157 -6.23 3.22 7.86
CA GLN A 157 -6.34 2.15 8.86
C GLN A 157 -5.45 2.42 10.08
N PRO A 158 -5.86 1.95 11.28
CA PRO A 158 -5.03 2.04 12.48
C PRO A 158 -3.75 1.21 12.33
N THR A 159 -2.57 1.78 12.62
CA THR A 159 -1.25 1.25 12.19
C THR A 159 -0.97 -0.22 12.56
N PHE A 160 -1.36 -0.66 13.76
CA PHE A 160 -0.96 -1.96 14.33
C PHE A 160 -2.13 -2.86 14.77
N ALA A 161 -3.35 -2.48 14.39
CA ALA A 161 -4.55 -3.25 14.75
C ALA A 161 -4.56 -4.62 14.02
N PRO A 162 -5.32 -5.61 14.54
CA PRO A 162 -5.55 -6.85 13.81
C PRO A 162 -6.19 -6.61 12.44
N ILE A 163 -5.82 -7.41 11.44
CA ILE A 163 -6.36 -7.30 10.08
C ILE A 163 -7.88 -7.49 10.05
N ASP A 164 -8.45 -8.34 10.90
CA ASP A 164 -9.90 -8.53 10.99
C ASP A 164 -10.62 -7.25 11.47
N THR A 165 -10.02 -6.52 12.41
CA THR A 165 -10.55 -5.22 12.83
C THR A 165 -10.49 -4.19 11.69
N MET A 166 -9.43 -4.22 10.87
CA MET A 166 -9.31 -3.36 9.70
C MET A 166 -10.33 -3.75 8.61
N ALA A 167 -10.66 -5.04 8.46
CA ALA A 167 -11.68 -5.53 7.55
C ALA A 167 -13.08 -5.03 7.95
N ASP A 168 -13.39 -5.03 9.24
CA ASP A 168 -14.65 -4.47 9.75
C ASP A 168 -14.73 -2.95 9.51
N ARG A 169 -13.61 -2.23 9.63
CA ARG A 169 -13.54 -0.80 9.26
C ARG A 169 -13.68 -0.58 7.75
N LEU A 170 -13.10 -1.46 6.95
CA LEU A 170 -13.24 -1.43 5.49
C LEU A 170 -14.71 -1.59 5.08
N ALA A 171 -15.45 -2.48 5.74
CA ALA A 171 -16.89 -2.64 5.51
C ALA A 171 -17.67 -1.35 5.77
N LEU A 172 -17.40 -0.67 6.88
CA LEU A 172 -18.04 0.61 7.20
C LEU A 172 -17.73 1.67 6.13
N ARG A 173 -16.47 1.77 5.71
CA ARG A 173 -16.07 2.73 4.68
C ARG A 173 -16.67 2.43 3.31
N ILE A 174 -16.78 1.15 2.93
CA ILE A 174 -17.48 0.76 1.70
C ILE A 174 -18.92 1.24 1.76
N GLN A 175 -19.63 1.02 2.87
CA GLN A 175 -21.02 1.47 3.03
C GLN A 175 -21.16 3.00 3.03
N GLU A 176 -20.22 3.72 3.62
CA GLU A 176 -20.17 5.19 3.53
C GLU A 176 -20.01 5.66 2.09
N VAL A 177 -19.07 5.07 1.34
CA VAL A 177 -18.80 5.44 -0.05
C VAL A 177 -20.00 5.12 -0.93
N LEU A 178 -20.61 3.93 -0.81
CA LEU A 178 -21.80 3.57 -1.59
C LEU A 178 -22.98 4.52 -1.30
N ARG A 179 -23.22 4.87 -0.02
CA ARG A 179 -24.25 5.86 0.34
C ARG A 179 -23.95 7.25 -0.22
N ALA A 180 -22.71 7.72 -0.11
CA ALA A 180 -22.32 9.03 -0.61
C ALA A 180 -22.38 9.11 -2.14
N THR A 181 -22.18 7.98 -2.81
CA THR A 181 -22.10 7.92 -4.27
C THR A 181 -23.39 7.54 -4.98
N GLY A 182 -24.31 6.85 -4.29
CA GLY A 182 -25.48 6.20 -4.87
C GLY A 182 -25.16 4.92 -5.64
N ALA A 183 -23.90 4.48 -5.70
CA ALA A 183 -23.51 3.29 -6.42
C ALA A 183 -23.96 2.01 -5.69
N ALA A 184 -24.39 1.00 -6.44
CA ALA A 184 -24.75 -0.31 -5.87
C ALA A 184 -23.52 -1.13 -5.43
N LYS A 185 -22.41 -1.00 -6.17
CA LYS A 185 -21.14 -1.68 -5.92
C LYS A 185 -19.96 -0.77 -6.26
N LEU A 186 -18.78 -1.07 -5.70
CA LEU A 186 -17.53 -0.38 -6.03
C LEU A 186 -16.40 -1.36 -6.36
N THR A 187 -15.33 -0.87 -6.98
CA THR A 187 -14.10 -1.62 -7.18
C THR A 187 -13.11 -1.34 -6.05
N LEU A 188 -12.63 -2.40 -5.40
CA LEU A 188 -11.65 -2.29 -4.32
C LEU A 188 -10.25 -2.54 -4.88
N VAL A 189 -9.36 -1.56 -4.72
CA VAL A 189 -7.94 -1.70 -5.08
C VAL A 189 -7.09 -1.62 -3.83
N ALA A 190 -6.26 -2.63 -3.57
CA ALA A 190 -5.54 -2.74 -2.32
C ALA A 190 -4.04 -3.02 -2.53
N HIS A 191 -3.18 -2.36 -1.76
CA HIS A 191 -1.73 -2.54 -1.84
C HIS A 191 -1.17 -3.25 -0.61
N SER A 192 -0.22 -4.16 -0.81
CA SER A 192 0.52 -4.82 0.27
C SER A 192 -0.44 -5.51 1.26
N MET A 193 -0.29 -5.29 2.57
CA MET A 193 -1.22 -5.75 3.62
C MET A 193 -2.69 -5.43 3.30
N GLY A 194 -2.98 -4.39 2.52
CA GLY A 194 -4.31 -4.05 2.08
C GLY A 194 -5.04 -5.19 1.37
N GLY A 195 -4.34 -6.03 0.59
CA GLY A 195 -4.96 -7.19 -0.05
C GLY A 195 -5.36 -8.28 0.94
N LEU A 196 -4.65 -8.40 2.07
CA LEU A 196 -5.04 -9.28 3.17
C LEU A 196 -6.27 -8.72 3.91
N ILE A 197 -6.37 -7.40 4.07
CA ILE A 197 -7.58 -6.74 4.58
C ILE A 197 -8.76 -7.01 3.62
N ALA A 198 -8.55 -6.89 2.31
CA ALA A 198 -9.58 -7.16 1.30
C ALA A 198 -10.09 -8.61 1.37
N ARG A 199 -9.19 -9.59 1.45
CA ARG A 199 -9.59 -11.00 1.61
C ARG A 199 -10.28 -11.27 2.94
N ALA A 200 -9.82 -10.66 4.03
CA ALA A 200 -10.49 -10.75 5.32
C ALA A 200 -11.88 -10.10 5.30
N TYR A 201 -12.07 -9.03 4.53
CA TYR A 201 -13.37 -8.43 4.29
C TYR A 201 -14.30 -9.40 3.54
N LEU A 202 -13.83 -10.02 2.45
CA LEU A 202 -14.63 -11.00 1.69
C LEU A 202 -15.11 -12.16 2.58
N ARG A 203 -14.21 -12.71 3.42
CA ARG A 203 -14.55 -13.77 4.38
C ARG A 203 -15.65 -13.37 5.36
N ARG A 204 -15.63 -12.13 5.85
CA ARG A 204 -16.47 -11.69 6.98
C ARG A 204 -17.77 -11.02 6.56
N HIS A 205 -17.75 -10.31 5.44
CA HIS A 205 -18.82 -9.42 4.97
C HIS A 205 -19.36 -9.80 3.60
N GLY A 206 -18.77 -10.81 2.95
CA GLY A 206 -19.13 -11.24 1.60
C GLY A 206 -18.68 -10.25 0.52
N GLU A 207 -19.23 -10.42 -0.68
CA GLU A 207 -18.80 -9.70 -1.89
C GLU A 207 -19.90 -8.85 -2.53
N ALA A 208 -21.10 -8.82 -1.95
CA ALA A 208 -22.27 -8.18 -2.57
C ALA A 208 -22.04 -6.70 -2.91
N ALA A 209 -21.23 -6.00 -2.13
CA ALA A 209 -20.90 -4.58 -2.32
C ALA A 209 -19.74 -4.33 -3.30
N LEU A 210 -19.12 -5.39 -3.83
CA LEU A 210 -17.92 -5.29 -4.65
C LEU A 210 -18.18 -5.73 -6.10
N THR A 211 -17.73 -4.89 -7.02
CA THR A 211 -17.65 -5.22 -8.45
C THR A 211 -16.50 -6.20 -8.70
N ARG A 212 -15.33 -5.89 -8.16
CA ARG A 212 -14.09 -6.66 -8.29
C ARG A 212 -13.10 -6.23 -7.22
N VAL A 213 -12.09 -7.07 -7.00
CA VAL A 213 -10.95 -6.77 -6.12
C VAL A 213 -9.65 -6.85 -6.91
N ILE A 214 -8.85 -5.80 -6.83
CA ILE A 214 -7.52 -5.75 -7.42
C ILE A 214 -6.51 -5.59 -6.30
N THR A 215 -5.54 -6.49 -6.22
CA THR A 215 -4.45 -6.41 -5.25
C THR A 215 -3.13 -6.10 -5.94
N ILE A 216 -2.28 -5.29 -5.29
CA ILE A 216 -0.99 -4.86 -5.81
C ILE A 216 0.09 -5.19 -4.78
N GLY A 217 0.98 -6.12 -5.11
CA GLY A 217 2.10 -6.55 -4.25
C GLY A 217 1.63 -7.06 -2.89
N SER A 218 0.51 -7.79 -2.83
CA SER A 218 -0.06 -8.25 -1.57
C SER A 218 0.52 -9.59 -1.14
N PRO A 219 0.99 -9.75 0.12
CA PRO A 219 1.58 -10.99 0.59
C PRO A 219 0.50 -12.03 0.94
N HIS A 220 -0.18 -12.59 -0.06
CA HIS A 220 -1.28 -13.56 0.12
C HIS A 220 -0.88 -14.79 0.93
N HIS A 221 0.40 -15.13 0.93
CA HIS A 221 1.00 -16.23 1.71
C HIS A 221 2.01 -15.73 2.77
N GLY A 222 2.02 -14.44 3.07
CA GLY A 222 2.90 -13.79 4.03
C GLY A 222 4.23 -13.32 3.45
N THR A 223 5.12 -12.76 4.28
CA THR A 223 6.45 -12.34 3.84
C THR A 223 7.49 -12.58 4.93
N HIS A 224 8.73 -12.90 4.53
CA HIS A 224 9.87 -13.00 5.44
C HIS A 224 10.11 -11.69 6.21
N HIS A 225 9.79 -10.53 5.61
CA HIS A 225 9.97 -9.23 6.25
C HIS A 225 8.97 -8.97 7.39
N ALA A 226 7.90 -9.76 7.52
CA ALA A 226 6.90 -9.59 8.57
C ALA A 226 7.44 -9.85 9.99
N VAL A 227 8.63 -10.46 10.12
CA VAL A 227 9.30 -10.60 11.43
C VAL A 227 9.69 -9.25 12.02
N LEU A 228 9.95 -8.24 11.19
CA LEU A 228 10.27 -6.87 11.60
C LEU A 228 9.02 -6.01 11.86
N ALA A 229 7.84 -6.48 11.42
CA ALA A 229 6.59 -5.77 11.59
C ALA A 229 6.09 -5.87 13.05
N ARG A 230 5.78 -4.71 13.64
CA ARG A 230 5.11 -4.56 14.93
C ARG A 230 3.61 -4.81 14.81
N GLY A 231 2.97 -5.12 15.94
CA GLY A 231 1.51 -5.25 16.02
C GLY A 231 0.99 -6.66 15.73
N THR A 232 -0.31 -6.84 15.92
CA THR A 232 -0.98 -8.12 15.62
C THR A 232 -0.97 -8.40 14.13
N ASN A 233 -1.19 -7.37 13.30
CA ASN A 233 -1.05 -7.46 11.84
C ASN A 233 0.34 -7.95 11.40
N GLY A 234 1.41 -7.50 12.04
CA GLY A 234 2.77 -8.00 11.77
C GLY A 234 2.89 -9.51 11.97
N ARG A 235 2.33 -10.04 13.06
CA ARG A 235 2.30 -11.49 13.32
C ARG A 235 1.41 -12.24 12.32
N GLN A 236 0.28 -11.67 11.94
CA GLN A 236 -0.64 -12.25 10.95
C GLN A 236 0.03 -12.36 9.57
N MET A 237 0.89 -11.42 9.18
CA MET A 237 1.61 -11.44 7.90
C MET A 237 2.82 -12.37 7.83
N ARG A 238 3.18 -13.05 8.93
CA ARG A 238 4.30 -14.01 8.91
C ARG A 238 3.91 -15.26 8.14
N ILE A 239 4.80 -15.73 7.28
CA ILE A 239 4.61 -16.98 6.53
C ILE A 239 4.29 -18.11 7.52
N GLY A 240 3.25 -18.87 7.21
CA GLY A 240 2.80 -19.99 8.07
C GLY A 240 2.05 -19.58 9.34
N SER A 241 1.68 -18.31 9.51
CA SER A 241 0.81 -17.91 10.62
C SER A 241 -0.54 -18.63 10.55
N ASP A 242 -1.13 -18.94 11.70
CA ASP A 242 -2.43 -19.61 11.72
C ASP A 242 -3.54 -18.74 11.12
N TRP A 243 -3.39 -17.42 11.20
CA TRP A 243 -4.30 -16.48 10.54
C TRP A 243 -4.26 -16.60 9.01
N LEU A 244 -3.06 -16.69 8.41
CA LEU A 244 -2.95 -16.92 6.96
C LEU A 244 -3.42 -18.31 6.55
N LYS A 245 -3.17 -19.34 7.36
CA LYS A 245 -3.70 -20.69 7.11
C LYS A 245 -5.22 -20.70 7.09
N GLN A 246 -5.87 -19.94 7.99
CA GLN A 246 -7.32 -19.77 7.97
C GLN A 246 -7.78 -19.01 6.72
N LEU A 247 -7.11 -17.90 6.39
CA LEU A 247 -7.45 -17.09 5.21
C LEU A 247 -7.29 -17.88 3.89
N ALA A 248 -6.35 -18.80 3.81
CA ALA A 248 -6.10 -19.63 2.63
C ALA A 248 -7.24 -20.61 2.32
N ARG A 249 -8.11 -20.92 3.28
CA ARG A 249 -9.26 -21.83 3.09
C ARG A 249 -10.46 -21.13 2.44
N GLU A 250 -10.43 -19.81 2.38
CA GLU A 250 -11.55 -19.00 1.88
C GLU A 250 -11.60 -19.02 0.35
N ARG A 251 -12.79 -19.23 -0.19
CA ARG A 251 -13.05 -19.13 -1.63
C ARG A 251 -13.21 -17.67 -2.03
N ILE A 252 -12.70 -17.33 -3.21
CA ILE A 252 -12.86 -16.01 -3.82
C ILE A 252 -13.85 -16.15 -4.97
N ASN A 253 -15.06 -15.64 -4.80
CA ASN A 253 -16.14 -15.76 -5.80
C ASN A 253 -16.37 -14.44 -6.58
N VAL A 254 -15.72 -13.36 -6.17
CA VAL A 254 -15.72 -12.07 -6.87
C VAL A 254 -14.58 -12.03 -7.90
N PRO A 255 -14.75 -11.36 -9.06
CA PRO A 255 -13.64 -11.12 -9.97
C PRO A 255 -12.44 -10.52 -9.22
N PHE A 256 -11.30 -11.20 -9.34
CA PHE A 256 -10.12 -10.88 -8.55
C PHE A 256 -8.87 -10.86 -9.43
N THR A 257 -8.07 -9.81 -9.29
CA THR A 257 -6.79 -9.66 -9.97
C THR A 257 -5.68 -9.45 -8.95
N SER A 258 -4.59 -10.20 -9.06
CA SER A 258 -3.36 -9.93 -8.31
C SER A 258 -2.25 -9.45 -9.24
N ILE A 259 -1.85 -8.20 -9.05
CA ILE A 259 -0.74 -7.56 -9.74
C ILE A 259 0.46 -7.62 -8.79
N TYR A 260 1.59 -8.18 -9.20
CA TYR A 260 2.78 -8.25 -8.34
C TYR A 260 4.07 -8.21 -9.14
N SER A 261 5.19 -7.90 -8.49
CA SER A 261 6.49 -7.85 -9.15
C SER A 261 7.39 -8.99 -8.70
N VAL A 262 8.14 -9.57 -9.64
CA VAL A 262 9.24 -10.50 -9.34
C VAL A 262 10.43 -9.81 -8.67
N HIS A 263 10.44 -8.47 -8.65
CA HIS A 263 11.45 -7.65 -7.98
C HIS A 263 10.91 -6.92 -6.75
N ASP A 264 9.78 -7.37 -6.20
CA ASP A 264 9.25 -6.81 -4.96
C ASP A 264 10.31 -6.90 -3.85
N THR A 265 10.58 -5.76 -3.22
CA THR A 265 11.63 -5.59 -2.20
C THR A 265 11.15 -5.97 -0.81
N VAL A 266 9.84 -6.03 -0.58
CA VAL A 266 9.24 -6.27 0.74
C VAL A 266 8.51 -7.61 0.79
N ILE A 267 7.80 -8.00 -0.27
CA ILE A 267 7.15 -9.30 -0.35
C ILE A 267 8.15 -10.32 -0.88
N SER A 268 8.68 -11.13 0.03
CA SER A 268 9.68 -12.16 -0.23
C SER A 268 9.26 -13.44 0.52
N PRO A 269 9.12 -14.59 -0.17
CA PRO A 269 9.29 -14.78 -1.62
C PRO A 269 8.24 -14.02 -2.44
N GLN A 270 8.59 -13.60 -3.65
CA GLN A 270 7.72 -12.77 -4.50
C GLN A 270 6.47 -13.54 -4.97
N SER A 271 6.61 -14.86 -5.13
CA SER A 271 5.49 -15.77 -5.40
C SER A 271 4.43 -15.78 -4.29
N SER A 272 4.70 -15.23 -3.11
CA SER A 272 3.68 -15.04 -2.07
C SER A 272 2.52 -14.17 -2.53
N SER A 273 2.74 -13.31 -3.54
CA SER A 273 1.67 -12.51 -4.13
C SER A 273 0.87 -13.23 -5.21
N HIS A 274 1.31 -14.39 -5.69
CA HIS A 274 0.51 -15.21 -6.58
C HIS A 274 -0.66 -15.80 -5.78
N LEU A 275 -1.83 -15.88 -6.39
CA LEU A 275 -3.01 -16.51 -5.79
C LEU A 275 -3.68 -17.43 -6.81
N GLU A 276 -3.99 -18.67 -6.43
CA GLU A 276 -4.61 -19.63 -7.33
C GLU A 276 -6.07 -19.27 -7.63
N GLY A 277 -6.54 -19.62 -8.83
CA GLY A 277 -7.94 -19.41 -9.24
C GLY A 277 -8.32 -17.95 -9.54
N VAL A 278 -7.35 -17.02 -9.56
CA VAL A 278 -7.58 -15.60 -9.90
C VAL A 278 -6.68 -15.15 -11.04
N GLN A 279 -6.96 -13.97 -11.62
CA GLN A 279 -6.09 -13.39 -12.64
C GLN A 279 -4.80 -12.89 -11.99
N ASN A 280 -3.65 -13.40 -12.43
CA ASN A 280 -2.33 -12.97 -11.94
C ASN A 280 -1.60 -12.19 -13.03
N ILE A 281 -1.11 -10.98 -12.69
CA ILE A 281 -0.35 -10.12 -13.60
C ILE A 281 1.01 -9.85 -12.99
N VAL A 282 2.05 -10.27 -13.71
CA VAL A 282 3.45 -10.16 -13.26
C VAL A 282 4.08 -8.90 -13.84
N LEU A 283 4.70 -8.12 -12.96
CA LEU A 283 5.49 -6.95 -13.28
C LEU A 283 6.99 -7.25 -13.15
N ASN A 284 7.77 -6.53 -13.95
CA ASN A 284 9.22 -6.58 -13.92
C ASN A 284 9.77 -5.18 -13.62
N ASP A 285 11.01 -5.12 -13.14
CA ASP A 285 11.75 -3.91 -12.80
C ASP A 285 11.04 -2.89 -11.87
N ILE A 286 10.15 -3.36 -10.99
CA ILE A 286 9.38 -2.52 -10.05
C ILE A 286 9.51 -3.05 -8.63
N GLY A 287 9.87 -2.19 -7.67
CA GLY A 287 9.94 -2.56 -6.25
C GLY A 287 8.65 -2.25 -5.51
N HIS A 288 8.58 -2.61 -4.23
CA HIS A 288 7.33 -2.56 -3.46
C HIS A 288 6.77 -1.15 -3.26
N VAL A 289 7.67 -0.18 -3.04
CA VAL A 289 7.33 1.16 -2.56
C VAL A 289 6.76 2.00 -3.70
N SER A 290 7.26 1.80 -4.92
CA SER A 290 6.76 2.53 -6.08
C SER A 290 5.42 2.03 -6.58
N MET A 291 5.06 0.74 -6.42
CA MET A 291 3.84 0.13 -6.97
C MET A 291 2.55 0.97 -6.86
N PRO A 292 2.14 1.52 -5.70
CA PRO A 292 0.84 2.20 -5.59
C PRO A 292 0.73 3.48 -6.44
N SER A 293 1.86 4.13 -6.77
CA SER A 293 1.90 5.41 -7.50
C SER A 293 2.82 5.41 -8.72
N GLY A 294 3.48 4.30 -9.01
CA GLY A 294 4.47 4.15 -10.07
C GLY A 294 3.80 4.12 -11.44
N ALA A 295 4.43 4.72 -12.45
CA ALA A 295 3.82 4.86 -13.77
C ALA A 295 3.50 3.49 -14.43
N ALA A 296 4.41 2.53 -14.32
CA ALA A 296 4.24 1.21 -14.93
C ALA A 296 3.09 0.42 -14.27
N THR A 297 3.06 0.32 -12.93
CA THR A 297 1.95 -0.35 -12.22
C THR A 297 0.63 0.36 -12.45
N ARG A 298 0.61 1.70 -12.50
CA ARG A 298 -0.59 2.47 -12.79
C ARG A 298 -1.12 2.22 -14.21
N GLY A 299 -0.24 2.14 -15.20
CA GLY A 299 -0.62 1.78 -16.58
C GLY A 299 -1.35 0.43 -16.61
N VAL A 300 -0.76 -0.58 -15.97
CA VAL A 300 -1.39 -1.91 -15.85
C VAL A 300 -2.73 -1.87 -15.11
N LEU A 301 -2.82 -1.12 -14.00
CA LEU A 301 -4.09 -0.95 -13.29
C LEU A 301 -5.17 -0.33 -14.19
N LEU A 302 -4.83 0.69 -14.97
CA LEU A 302 -5.76 1.32 -15.91
C LEU A 302 -6.22 0.35 -17.00
N ASP A 303 -5.33 -0.50 -17.50
CA ASP A 303 -5.67 -1.50 -18.50
C ASP A 303 -6.62 -2.58 -17.93
N VAL A 304 -6.35 -3.04 -16.70
CA VAL A 304 -7.25 -3.97 -15.98
C VAL A 304 -8.62 -3.33 -15.77
N LEU A 305 -8.68 -2.04 -15.40
CA LEU A 305 -9.95 -1.34 -15.21
C LEU A 305 -10.76 -1.31 -16.51
N LYS A 306 -10.14 -0.89 -17.62
CA LYS A 306 -10.76 -0.78 -18.95
C LYS A 306 -11.22 -2.10 -19.56
N GLN A 307 -10.44 -3.18 -19.41
CA GLN A 307 -10.77 -4.48 -20.01
C GLN A 307 -12.15 -4.96 -19.54
N THR A 308 -12.46 -4.77 -18.27
CA THR A 308 -13.76 -5.15 -17.71
C THR A 308 -14.89 -4.22 -18.12
N ASP A 309 -14.62 -2.93 -18.36
CA ASP A 309 -15.63 -1.99 -18.85
C ASP A 309 -16.14 -2.43 -20.23
N ARG A 310 -15.25 -2.95 -21.09
CA ARG A 310 -15.61 -3.53 -22.38
C ARG A 310 -16.44 -4.80 -22.25
N THR A 311 -16.00 -5.74 -21.42
CA THR A 311 -16.75 -7.00 -21.19
C THR A 311 -18.17 -6.74 -20.66
N ARG A 312 -18.36 -5.70 -19.84
CA ARG A 312 -19.69 -5.29 -19.36
C ARG A 312 -20.55 -4.65 -20.44
N ALA A 313 -19.96 -3.79 -21.27
CA ALA A 313 -20.67 -3.19 -22.39
C ALA A 313 -21.16 -4.24 -23.39
N ASP A 314 -20.30 -5.23 -23.70
CA ASP A 314 -20.62 -6.32 -24.64
C ASP A 314 -21.69 -7.26 -24.08
N ALA A 315 -21.66 -7.58 -22.77
CA ALA A 315 -22.69 -8.39 -22.12
C ALA A 315 -24.05 -7.69 -22.01
N GLY A 316 -24.07 -6.35 -22.01
CA GLY A 316 -25.30 -5.54 -22.00
C GLY A 316 -25.96 -5.37 -23.38
N GLN A 317 -25.29 -5.78 -24.46
CA GLN A 317 -25.76 -5.66 -25.84
C GLN A 317 -26.30 -6.96 -26.45
N GLN A 318 -26.32 -8.07 -25.69
CA GLN A 318 -27.00 -9.28 -26.16
C GLN A 318 -28.53 -9.05 -26.14
N PRO A 319 -29.23 -9.19 -27.30
CA PRO A 319 -30.68 -9.05 -27.32
C PRO A 319 -31.31 -10.18 -26.50
N LYS A 320 -32.29 -9.80 -25.67
CA LYS A 320 -33.18 -10.75 -24.98
C LYS A 320 -34.01 -11.55 -25.98
#